data_AF-A0A8T5KUI8-F1
#
_entry.id   AF-A0A8T5KUI8-F1
#
_cell.length_a   1.000
_cell.length_b   1.000
_cell.length_c   1.000
_cell.angle_alpha   90.00
_cell.angle_beta   90.00
_cell.angle_gamma   90.00
#
_symmetry.space_group_name_H-M   'P 1'
#
loop_
_entity.id
_entity.type
_entity.pdbx_description
1 polymer ?
#
loop_
_entity_poly.entity_id
_entity_poly.type
_entity_poly.pdbx_seq_one_letter_code
_entity_poly.pdbx_strand_id
1 'polypeptide(L)' 'LTTKPGQMILTKAEEIKKKLEEKGKRAYILVMNQITPEKILGIDVDVLINCACPRMDEDFALFKKPILNPEDVDKI' A
#
# COMPACT_ATOMS: atom_id res chain seq x y z
N LEU A 1 4.00 -4.04 -0.53
CA LEU A 1 4.77 -5.05 0.23
C LEU A 1 6.25 -4.91 -0.08
N THR A 2 7.11 -5.21 0.89
CA THR A 2 8.56 -5.33 0.68
C THR A 2 9.01 -6.78 0.76
N THR A 3 10.00 -7.12 -0.05
CA THR A 3 10.64 -8.45 -0.07
C THR A 3 11.69 -8.62 1.03
N LYS A 4 11.90 -7.60 1.88
CA LYS A 4 12.84 -7.68 3.01
C LYS A 4 12.34 -8.70 4.04
N PRO A 5 13.21 -9.61 4.54
CA PRO A 5 12.84 -10.59 5.56
C PRO A 5 12.20 -9.92 6.78
N GLY A 6 11.05 -10.43 7.24
CA GLY A 6 10.32 -9.92 8.41
C GLY A 6 9.33 -8.77 8.14
N GLN A 7 9.29 -8.21 6.92
CA GLN A 7 8.35 -7.14 6.54
C GLN A 7 7.36 -7.57 5.44
N MET A 8 7.42 -8.84 5.02
CA MET A 8 6.53 -9.39 4.00
C MET A 8 5.26 -9.93 4.68
N ILE A 9 4.22 -9.10 4.74
CA ILE A 9 2.91 -9.51 5.27
C ILE A 9 1.94 -9.75 4.10
N LEU A 10 2.20 -10.80 3.32
CA LEU A 10 1.38 -11.18 2.16
C LEU A 10 -0.09 -11.39 2.54
N THR A 11 -0.36 -12.13 3.62
CA THR A 11 -1.71 -12.46 4.10
C THR A 11 -2.56 -11.21 4.35
N LYS A 12 -2.01 -10.18 5.00
CA LYS A 12 -2.73 -8.94 5.30
C LYS A 12 -3.03 -8.12 4.04
N ALA A 13 -2.11 -8.11 3.08
CA ALA A 13 -2.34 -7.45 1.80
C ALA A 13 -3.42 -8.15 0.97
N GLU A 14 -3.48 -9.48 1.00
CA GLU A 14 -4.53 -10.27 0.35
C GLU A 14 -5.91 -10.05 0.99
N GLU A 15 -5.98 -10.02 2.33
CA GLU A 15 -7.21 -9.69 3.06
C GLU A 15 -7.74 -8.31 2.68
N ILE A 16 -6.87 -7.30 2.66
CA ILE A 16 -7.23 -5.93 2.26
C ILE A 16 -7.70 -5.88 0.81
N LYS A 17 -6.98 -6.56 -0.09
CA LYS A 17 -7.36 -6.64 -1.49
C LYS A 17 -8.77 -7.19 -1.63
N LYS A 18 -9.07 -8.31 -0.96
CA LYS A 18 -10.39 -8.94 -1.00
C LYS A 18 -11.48 -8.00 -0.47
N LYS A 19 -11.25 -7.33 0.67
CA LYS A 19 -12.20 -6.34 1.22
C LYS A 19 -12.50 -5.20 0.25
N LEU A 20 -11.48 -4.70 -0.45
CA LEU A 20 -11.65 -3.63 -1.44
C LEU A 20 -12.41 -4.12 -2.68
N GLU A 21 -12.11 -5.33 -3.15
CA GLU A 21 -12.82 -5.96 -4.27
C GLU A 21 -14.29 -6.24 -3.94
N GLU A 22 -14.61 -6.66 -2.71
CA GLU A 22 -15.98 -6.83 -2.20
C GLU A 22 -16.77 -5.51 -2.17
N LYS A 23 -16.08 -4.37 -1.94
CA LYS A 23 -16.64 -3.02 -2.05
C LYS A 23 -16.73 -2.50 -3.51
N GLY A 24 -16.42 -3.33 -4.50
CA GLY A 24 -16.45 -2.98 -5.92
C GLY A 24 -15.26 -2.14 -6.40
N LYS A 25 -14.18 -2.08 -5.61
CA LYS A 25 -12.96 -1.34 -5.96
C LYS A 25 -11.93 -2.26 -6.63
N ARG A 26 -11.10 -1.70 -7.51
CA ARG A 26 -9.98 -2.42 -8.12
C ARG A 26 -8.75 -2.26 -7.23
N ALA A 27 -8.23 -3.36 -6.70
CA ALA A 27 -7.07 -3.36 -5.81
C ALA A 27 -5.92 -4.16 -6.40
N TYR A 28 -4.71 -3.61 -6.31
CA TYR A 28 -3.48 -4.23 -6.81
C TYR A 28 -2.46 -4.34 -5.69
N ILE A 29 -1.80 -5.50 -5.59
CA ILE A 29 -0.70 -5.71 -4.64
C ILE A 29 0.61 -5.34 -5.33
N LEU A 30 1.22 -4.26 -4.88
CA LEU A 30 2.54 -3.83 -5.34
C LEU A 30 3.62 -4.45 -4.45
N VAL A 31 4.57 -5.15 -5.07
CA VAL A 31 5.72 -5.77 -4.39
C VAL A 31 7.00 -5.11 -4.87
N MET A 32 7.77 -4.56 -3.94
CA MET A 32 9.00 -3.82 -4.27
C MET A 32 10.00 -3.88 -3.12
N ASN A 33 11.29 -4.07 -3.43
CA ASN A 33 12.34 -4.17 -2.41
C ASN A 33 12.50 -2.85 -1.61
N GLN A 34 12.53 -1.72 -2.32
CA GLN A 34 12.56 -0.38 -1.75
C GLN A 34 11.45 0.46 -2.38
N ILE A 35 10.61 1.03 -1.51
CA ILE A 35 9.50 1.90 -1.88
C ILE A 35 10.03 3.33 -1.91
N THR A 36 9.95 3.99 -3.06
CA THR A 36 10.36 5.39 -3.23
C THR A 36 9.31 6.15 -4.04
N PRO A 37 9.16 7.48 -3.86
CA PRO A 37 8.20 8.28 -4.60
C PRO A 37 8.34 8.16 -6.12
N GLU A 38 9.59 8.11 -6.61
CA GLU A 38 9.93 8.00 -8.03
C GLU A 38 9.36 6.73 -8.69
N LYS A 39 9.43 5.59 -7.99
CA LYS A 39 8.91 4.30 -8.49
C LYS A 39 7.39 4.24 -8.49
N ILE A 40 6.75 5.05 -7.65
CA ILE A 40 5.29 5.13 -7.52
C ILE A 40 4.70 6.17 -8.50
N LEU A 41 5.48 7.17 -8.93
CA LEU A 41 5.03 8.31 -9.71
C LEU A 41 4.33 7.95 -11.04
N GLY A 42 4.58 6.76 -11.61
CA GLY A 42 3.95 6.28 -12.84
C GLY A 42 2.75 5.34 -12.65
N ILE A 43 2.36 5.05 -11.41
CA ILE A 43 1.27 4.11 -11.12
C ILE A 43 -0.05 4.87 -11.09
N ASP A 44 -0.97 4.48 -11.97
CA ASP A 44 -2.30 5.06 -12.04
C ASP A 44 -3.24 4.42 -11.00
N VAL A 45 -3.14 4.93 -9.77
CA VAL A 45 -4.03 4.57 -8.66
C VAL A 45 -4.50 5.84 -7.94
N ASP A 46 -5.69 5.75 -7.34
CA ASP A 46 -6.27 6.84 -6.55
C ASP A 46 -5.61 6.95 -5.18
N VAL A 47 -5.36 5.79 -4.55
CA VAL A 47 -4.83 5.69 -3.19
C VAL A 47 -3.85 4.53 -3.08
N LEU A 48 -2.85 4.70 -2.23
CA LEU A 48 -1.87 3.67 -1.90
C LEU A 48 -2.11 3.20 -0.46
N ILE A 49 -1.91 1.91 -0.22
CA ILE A 49 -2.05 1.34 1.13
C ILE A 49 -0.69 0.80 1.57
N ASN A 50 -0.14 1.36 2.65
CA ASN A 50 1.15 0.97 3.19
C ASN A 50 1.06 -0.34 3.99
N CYS A 51 1.16 -1.49 3.30
CA CYS A 51 1.28 -2.79 3.97
C CYS A 51 2.73 -3.18 4.31
N ALA A 52 3.68 -2.23 4.33
CA ALA A 52 5.10 -2.49 4.55
C ALA A 52 5.53 -2.05 5.97
N CYS A 53 6.46 -1.09 6.08
CA CYS A 53 6.96 -0.63 7.36
C CYS A 53 6.10 0.52 7.90
N PRO A 54 5.62 0.48 9.15
CA PRO A 54 4.84 1.58 9.73
C PRO A 54 5.65 2.87 9.91
N ARG A 55 6.99 2.80 9.91
CA ARG A 55 7.85 4.01 9.96
C ARG A 55 7.81 4.81 8.66
N MET A 56 7.22 4.26 7.60
CA MET A 56 7.13 4.93 6.31
C MET A 56 6.15 6.11 6.33
N ASP A 57 5.32 6.20 7.36
CA ASP A 57 4.34 7.27 7.53
C ASP A 57 4.99 8.66 7.58
N GLU A 58 6.23 8.75 8.08
CA GLU A 58 7.03 9.98 8.08
C GLU A 58 7.35 10.48 6.66
N ASP A 59 7.49 9.55 5.70
CA ASP A 59 7.83 9.84 4.31
C ASP A 59 6.59 10.08 3.42
N PHE A 60 5.37 9.93 3.95
CA PHE A 60 4.14 10.05 3.14
C PHE A 60 4.00 11.41 2.46
N ALA A 61 4.53 12.47 3.09
CA ALA A 61 4.54 13.83 2.52
C ALA A 61 5.33 13.94 1.20
N LEU A 62 6.24 13.01 0.92
CA LEU A 62 7.03 12.98 -0.31
C LEU A 62 6.27 12.36 -1.49
N PHE A 63 5.15 11.67 -1.23
CA PHE A 63 4.35 11.03 -2.26
C PHE A 63 3.24 11.96 -2.73
N LYS A 64 3.03 12.04 -4.05
CA LYS A 64 1.97 12.86 -4.64
C LYS A 64 0.57 12.26 -4.49
N LYS A 65 0.49 10.96 -4.19
CA LYS A 65 -0.75 10.20 -4.05
C LYS A 65 -1.01 9.96 -2.56
N PRO A 66 -2.27 10.00 -2.10
CA PRO A 66 -2.59 9.73 -0.71
C PRO A 66 -2.17 8.30 -0.36
N ILE A 67 -1.51 8.17 0.79
CA ILE A 67 -1.13 6.88 1.37
C ILE A 67 -1.92 6.69 2.65
N LEU A 68 -2.53 5.51 2.79
CA LEU A 68 -3.29 5.09 3.95
C LEU A 68 -2.63 3.90 4.61
N ASN A 69 -2.83 3.79 5.92
CA ASN A 69 -2.44 2.59 6.64
C ASN A 69 -3.48 1.47 6.46
N PRO A 70 -3.06 0.20 6.62
CA PRO A 70 -3.93 -0.97 6.57
C PRO A 70 -5.17 -0.89 7.48
N GLU A 71 -5.07 -0.16 8.59
CA GLU A 71 -6.14 0.05 9.56
C GLU A 71 -7.19 1.07 9.10
N ASP A 72 -6.83 1.96 8.17
CA ASP A 72 -7.73 2.99 7.63
C ASP A 72 -8.46 2.54 6.38
N VAL A 73 -8.20 1.33 5.89
CA VAL A 73 -8.82 0.78 4.67
C VAL A 73 -10.35 0.74 4.77
N ASP A 74 -10.91 0.59 5.96
CA ASP A 74 -12.35 0.55 6.16
C ASP A 74 -13.04 1.91 5.90
N LYS A 75 -12.28 3.02 5.91
CA LYS A 75 -12.76 4.39 5.60
C LYS A 75 -12.93 4.65 4.09
N ILE A 76 -12.47 3.71 3.26
CA ILE A 76 -12.52 3.75 1.79
C ILE A 76 -13.80 3.07 1.31
#